data_AF-A0A2M7JH76-F1
#
_entry.id   AF-A0A2M7JH76-F1
#
_cell.length_a   1.000
_cell.length_b   1.000
_cell.length_c   1.000
_cell.angle_alpha   90.00
_cell.angle_beta   90.00
_cell.angle_gamma   90.00
#
_symmetry.space_group_name_H-M   'P 1'
#
loop_
_entity.id
_entity.type
_entity.pdbx_description
1 polymer ?
#
loop_
_entity_poly.entity_id
_entity_poly.type
_entity_poly.pdbx_seq_one_letter_code
_entity_poly.pdbx_strand_id
1 'polypeptide(L)'
;MLKPVQMLINLLMAMGYNATLVEGEGKRIFYTGDLREHGRKGSLFTRLVAHPPPGVDVLLMEGTTVSRKNSEKGFSTENDLQKEFDNIFRTATGMPLVWCSGQNIDRLVTVFKAARRFRRQFVIDMYTAEILRAAGNSKLQLADWDGISVFLRNSKRKGSCV
;
A
#
# COMPACT_ATOMS: atom_id res chain seq x y z
N MET A 1 -8.90 43.05 -4.24
CA MET A 1 -9.98 42.24 -4.85
C MET A 1 -9.36 40.94 -5.34
N LEU A 2 -9.35 39.90 -4.50
CA LEU A 2 -8.81 38.58 -4.85
C LEU A 2 -9.76 37.94 -5.86
N LYS A 3 -9.26 37.62 -7.07
CA LYS A 3 -10.05 36.88 -8.06
C LYS A 3 -10.26 35.45 -7.53
N PRO A 4 -11.41 34.82 -7.77
CA PRO A 4 -11.63 33.43 -7.37
C PRO A 4 -10.61 32.54 -8.10
N VAL A 5 -9.77 31.85 -7.34
CA VAL A 5 -8.85 30.83 -7.86
C VAL A 5 -9.71 29.63 -8.27
N GLN A 6 -9.95 29.49 -9.57
CA GLN A 6 -10.59 28.30 -10.13
C GLN A 6 -9.58 27.15 -10.04
N MET A 7 -9.59 26.42 -8.92
CA MET A 7 -8.69 25.30 -8.69
C MET A 7 -9.22 24.08 -9.46
N LEU A 8 -8.70 23.86 -10.67
CA LEU A 8 -8.98 22.64 -11.42
C LEU A 8 -8.08 21.52 -10.89
N ILE A 9 -8.63 20.63 -10.07
CA ILE A 9 -7.91 19.43 -9.60
C ILE A 9 -8.08 18.35 -10.66
N ASN A 10 -7.07 18.17 -11.51
CA ASN A 10 -7.00 16.99 -12.35
C ASN A 10 -6.37 15.85 -11.55
N LEU A 11 -7.22 14.99 -10.99
CA LEU A 11 -6.80 13.87 -10.16
C LEU A 11 -6.48 12.67 -11.05
N LEU A 12 -5.20 12.35 -11.21
CA LEU A 12 -4.78 11.11 -11.87
C LEU A 12 -4.85 9.96 -10.85
N MET A 13 -6.05 9.45 -10.58
CA MET A 13 -6.23 8.30 -9.69
C MET A 13 -5.83 7.01 -10.40
N ALA A 14 -4.73 6.40 -9.98
CA ALA A 14 -4.49 4.97 -10.17
C ALA A 14 -4.19 4.36 -8.80
N MET A 15 -4.98 3.35 -8.41
CA MET A 15 -5.11 2.82 -7.04
C MET A 15 -3.88 3.04 -6.15
N GLY A 16 -3.95 4.02 -5.24
CA GLY A 16 -2.97 4.36 -4.20
C GLY A 16 -1.63 4.97 -4.68
N TYR A 17 -1.62 5.59 -5.85
CA TYR A 17 -0.65 6.59 -6.26
C TYR A 17 -1.45 7.87 -6.54
N ASN A 18 -1.30 8.88 -5.68
CA ASN A 18 -2.07 10.12 -5.76
C ASN A 18 -1.12 11.25 -6.16
N ALA A 19 -0.89 11.36 -7.47
CA ALA A 19 -0.28 12.57 -8.02
C ALA A 19 -1.39 13.57 -8.37
N THR A 20 -1.16 14.83 -8.04
CA THR A 20 -2.14 15.90 -8.21
C THR A 20 -1.51 17.05 -8.96
N LEU A 21 -2.14 17.45 -10.06
CA LEU A 21 -1.84 18.69 -10.76
C LEU A 21 -2.86 19.75 -10.32
N VAL A 22 -2.36 20.86 -9.79
CA VAL A 22 -3.15 22.01 -9.37
C VAL A 22 -2.84 23.17 -10.31
N GLU A 23 -3.86 23.73 -10.93
CA GLU A 23 -3.74 24.91 -11.79
C GLU A 23 -4.48 26.10 -11.17
N GLY A 24 -3.85 27.28 -11.21
CA GLY A 24 -4.42 28.53 -10.70
C GLY A 24 -3.59 29.75 -11.09
N GLU A 25 -4.24 30.86 -11.45
CA GLU A 25 -3.57 32.12 -11.86
C GLU A 25 -2.51 31.97 -12.97
N GLY A 26 -2.72 31.03 -13.91
CA GLY A 26 -1.77 30.74 -14.98
C GLY A 26 -0.51 30.01 -14.50
N LYS A 27 -0.51 29.48 -13.28
CA LYS A 27 0.55 28.67 -12.69
C LYS A 27 0.09 27.23 -12.48
N ARG A 28 1.05 26.31 -12.60
CA ARG A 28 0.84 24.86 -12.46
C ARG A 28 1.78 24.28 -11.41
N ILE A 29 1.19 23.68 -10.38
CA ILE A 29 1.92 22.97 -9.32
C ILE A 29 1.61 21.50 -9.45
N PHE A 30 2.65 20.68 -9.57
CA PHE A 30 2.53 19.24 -9.61
C PHE A 30 3.05 18.62 -8.32
N TYR A 31 2.16 18.02 -7.54
CA TYR A 31 2.52 17.20 -6.38
C TYR A 31 2.58 15.74 -6.79
N THR A 32 3.74 15.11 -6.61
CA THR A 32 3.97 13.75 -7.11
C THR A 32 3.38 12.64 -6.26
N GLY A 33 2.96 12.95 -5.02
CA GLY A 33 2.71 11.92 -4.01
C GLY A 33 3.97 11.10 -3.70
N ASP A 34 3.77 9.93 -3.09
CA ASP A 34 4.82 8.94 -2.80
C ASP A 34 5.25 8.23 -4.11
N LEU A 35 6.35 8.70 -4.71
CA LEU A 35 6.95 8.14 -5.92
C LEU A 35 7.87 6.98 -5.60
N ARG A 36 7.63 5.83 -6.23
CA ARG A 36 8.51 4.65 -6.15
C ARG A 36 8.65 4.00 -7.51
N GLU A 37 9.90 3.83 -7.95
CA GLU A 37 10.23 3.15 -9.20
C GLU A 37 9.92 1.64 -9.12
N HIS A 38 10.11 1.03 -7.96
CA HIS A 38 9.90 -0.40 -7.73
C HIS A 38 8.59 -0.69 -6.98
N GLY A 39 8.16 -1.95 -7.05
CA GLY A 39 6.96 -2.47 -6.38
C GLY A 39 5.75 -2.52 -7.29
N ARG A 40 4.56 -2.80 -6.72
CA ARG A 40 3.35 -3.14 -7.49
C ARG A 40 2.83 -2.02 -8.40
N LYS A 41 3.31 -0.80 -8.23
CA LYS A 41 2.93 0.40 -8.99
C LYS A 41 4.08 1.02 -9.79
N GLY A 42 5.21 0.32 -9.95
CA GLY A 42 6.37 0.84 -10.71
C GLY A 42 6.01 1.26 -12.14
N SER A 43 5.02 0.62 -12.77
CA SER A 43 4.52 1.03 -14.09
C SER A 43 3.93 2.45 -14.10
N LEU A 44 3.39 2.95 -12.98
CA LEU A 44 2.89 4.32 -12.88
C LEU A 44 4.04 5.33 -12.86
N PHE A 45 5.15 4.99 -12.18
CA PHE A 45 6.38 5.76 -12.24
C PHE A 45 6.91 5.84 -13.67
N THR A 46 7.06 4.69 -14.35
CA THR A 46 7.52 4.66 -15.75
C THR A 46 6.61 5.47 -16.68
N ARG A 47 5.29 5.39 -16.49
CA ARG A 47 4.32 6.18 -17.26
C ARG A 47 4.46 7.67 -17.00
N LEU A 48 4.67 8.09 -15.75
CA LEU A 48 4.88 9.49 -15.40
C LEU A 48 6.17 10.05 -16.03
N VAL A 49 7.25 9.28 -16.02
CA VAL A 49 8.53 9.66 -16.64
C VAL A 49 8.40 9.74 -18.16
N ALA A 50 7.70 8.79 -18.78
CA ALA A 50 7.48 8.78 -20.23
C ALA A 50 6.52 9.90 -20.71
N HIS A 51 5.53 10.24 -19.89
CA HIS A 51 4.48 11.21 -20.21
C HIS A 51 4.23 12.17 -19.03
N PRO A 52 5.18 13.06 -18.73
CA PRO A 52 5.02 14.00 -17.64
C PRO A 52 3.97 15.06 -17.97
N PRO A 53 3.27 15.62 -16.96
CA PRO A 53 2.37 16.75 -17.19
C PRO A 53 3.13 17.95 -17.78
N PRO A 54 2.65 18.56 -18.88
CA PRO A 54 3.35 19.65 -19.52
C PRO A 54 3.14 20.98 -18.79
N GLY A 55 4.17 21.84 -18.83
CA GLY A 55 4.09 23.21 -18.33
C GLY A 55 4.00 23.33 -16.82
N VAL A 56 4.61 22.42 -16.06
CA VAL A 56 4.70 22.51 -14.60
C VAL A 56 5.67 23.62 -14.20
N ASP A 57 5.21 24.61 -13.44
CA ASP A 57 6.05 25.67 -12.87
C ASP A 57 6.76 25.19 -11.58
N VAL A 58 6.07 24.39 -10.76
CA VAL A 58 6.56 23.93 -9.45
C VAL A 58 6.30 22.43 -9.28
N LEU A 59 7.34 21.70 -8.89
CA LEU A 59 7.29 20.28 -8.55
C LEU A 59 7.42 20.08 -7.03
N LEU A 60 6.42 19.49 -6.41
CA LEU A 60 6.43 19.11 -4.99
C LEU A 60 6.64 17.60 -4.88
N MET A 61 7.76 17.18 -4.26
CA MET A 61 8.12 15.78 -4.08
C MET A 61 8.33 15.45 -2.61
N GLU A 62 7.96 14.23 -2.24
CA GLU A 62 8.24 13.71 -0.90
C GLU A 62 9.71 13.27 -0.80
N GLY A 63 10.42 13.77 0.22
CA GLY A 63 11.85 13.50 0.44
C GLY A 63 12.16 12.32 1.36
N THR A 64 11.21 11.41 1.62
CA THR A 64 11.32 10.36 2.66
C THR A 64 12.52 9.43 2.52
N THR A 65 13.07 9.32 1.31
CA THR A 65 14.20 8.45 1.00
C THR A 65 15.50 9.21 0.72
N VAL A 66 15.45 10.54 0.55
CA VAL A 66 16.60 11.37 0.15
C VAL A 66 17.75 11.30 1.18
N SER A 67 17.44 11.10 2.46
CA SER A 67 18.45 11.04 3.53
C SER A 67 18.79 9.61 4.01
N ARG A 68 18.26 8.55 3.39
CA ARG A 68 18.51 7.17 3.85
C ARG A 68 19.84 6.64 3.31
N LYS A 69 20.78 6.34 4.21
CA LYS A 69 22.02 5.60 3.90
C LYS A 69 21.67 4.18 3.42
N ASN A 70 22.44 3.64 2.46
CA ASN A 70 22.25 2.32 1.81
C ASN A 70 21.09 2.20 0.78
N SER A 71 20.55 3.30 0.27
CA SER A 71 19.60 3.29 -0.85
C SER A 71 20.20 2.71 -2.15
N GLU A 72 21.53 2.72 -2.29
CA GLU A 72 22.25 2.17 -3.44
C GLU A 72 22.06 0.67 -3.65
N LYS A 73 21.74 -0.09 -2.59
CA LYS A 73 21.43 -1.53 -2.70
C LYS A 73 20.04 -1.81 -3.26
N GLY A 74 19.25 -0.76 -3.52
CA GLY A 74 17.83 -0.88 -3.83
C GLY A 74 17.01 -1.30 -2.61
N PHE A 75 15.71 -1.00 -2.65
CA PHE A 75 14.76 -1.55 -1.68
C PHE A 75 14.34 -2.95 -2.12
N SER A 76 14.05 -3.83 -1.16
CA SER A 76 13.49 -5.15 -1.43
C SER A 76 12.30 -5.04 -2.37
N THR A 77 12.36 -5.72 -3.51
CA THR A 77 11.24 -5.75 -4.45
C THR A 77 10.14 -6.64 -3.91
N GLU A 78 8.93 -6.54 -4.47
CA GLU A 78 7.85 -7.47 -4.14
C GLU A 78 8.22 -8.93 -4.44
N ASN A 79 9.03 -9.17 -5.48
CA ASN A 79 9.53 -10.51 -5.80
C ASN A 79 10.50 -11.03 -4.73
N ASP A 80 11.33 -10.15 -4.15
CA ASP A 80 12.25 -10.54 -3.08
C ASP A 80 11.46 -10.90 -1.81
N LEU A 81 10.47 -10.07 -1.47
CA LEU A 81 9.54 -10.36 -0.36
C LEU A 81 8.79 -11.67 -0.58
N GLN A 82 8.33 -11.94 -1.82
CA GLN A 82 7.64 -13.18 -2.14
C GLN A 82 8.56 -14.40 -1.95
N LYS A 83 9.82 -14.34 -2.41
CA LYS A 83 10.81 -15.40 -2.21
C LYS A 83 11.08 -15.65 -0.72
N GLU A 84 11.15 -14.58 0.06
CA GLU A 84 11.36 -14.66 1.50
C GLU A 84 10.18 -15.38 2.18
N PHE A 85 8.94 -14.97 1.89
CA PHE A 85 7.75 -15.64 2.41
C PHE A 85 7.65 -17.09 1.94
N ASP A 86 7.97 -17.38 0.67
CA ASP A 86 7.99 -18.75 0.15
C ASP A 86 8.95 -19.63 0.96
N ASN A 87 10.14 -19.11 1.30
CA ASN A 87 11.13 -19.86 2.06
C ASN A 87 10.66 -20.10 3.51
N ILE A 88 10.13 -19.07 4.16
CA ILE A 88 9.61 -19.18 5.53
C ILE A 88 8.45 -20.18 5.57
N PHE A 89 7.49 -20.08 4.64
CA PHE A 89 6.29 -20.93 4.66
C PHE A 89 6.59 -22.37 4.26
N ARG A 90 7.67 -22.62 3.53
CA ARG A 90 8.15 -23.97 3.22
C ARG A 90 8.83 -24.64 4.40
N THR A 91 9.66 -23.90 5.14
CA THR A 91 10.52 -24.45 6.21
C THR A 91 9.89 -24.41 7.60
N ALA A 92 8.90 -23.55 7.82
CA ALA A 92 8.26 -23.42 9.12
C ALA A 92 7.42 -24.64 9.49
N THR A 93 7.85 -25.34 10.56
CA THR A 93 7.02 -26.31 11.28
C THR A 93 6.01 -25.55 12.14
N GLY A 94 4.71 -25.71 11.87
CA GLY A 94 3.64 -25.04 12.61
C GLY A 94 3.12 -23.77 11.92
N MET A 95 2.72 -22.77 12.72
CA MET A 95 2.05 -21.54 12.29
C MET A 95 3.03 -20.36 12.14
N PRO A 96 3.30 -19.88 10.91
CA PRO A 96 4.06 -18.65 10.70
C PRO A 96 3.27 -17.43 11.19
N LEU A 97 3.96 -16.52 11.89
CA LEU A 97 3.40 -15.23 12.30
C LEU A 97 4.05 -14.11 11.48
N VAL A 98 3.23 -13.22 10.92
CA VAL A 98 3.69 -12.08 10.13
C VAL A 98 3.25 -10.80 10.82
N TRP A 99 4.22 -9.96 11.20
CA TRP A 99 3.96 -8.64 11.76
C TRP A 99 4.06 -7.57 10.68
N CYS A 100 2.95 -6.93 10.35
CA CYS A 100 2.93 -5.78 9.44
C CYS A 100 1.73 -4.86 9.73
N SER A 101 1.80 -3.61 9.25
CA SER A 101 0.65 -2.69 9.35
C SER A 101 -0.49 -3.18 8.47
N GLY A 102 -1.71 -3.23 9.02
CA GLY A 102 -2.93 -3.55 8.26
C GLY A 102 -3.24 -2.56 7.13
N GLN A 103 -2.62 -1.37 7.14
CA GLN A 103 -2.73 -0.36 6.07
C GLN A 103 -1.82 -0.69 4.87
N ASN A 104 -0.81 -1.54 5.05
CA ASN A 104 0.04 -1.98 3.95
C ASN A 104 -0.65 -3.12 3.19
N ILE A 105 -1.67 -2.76 2.41
CA ILE A 105 -2.50 -3.69 1.64
C ILE A 105 -1.64 -4.52 0.66
N ASP A 106 -0.62 -3.92 0.05
CA ASP A 106 0.29 -4.62 -0.85
C ASP A 106 1.00 -5.78 -0.12
N ARG A 107 1.49 -5.54 1.11
CA ARG A 107 2.08 -6.58 1.94
C ARG A 107 1.08 -7.68 2.30
N LEU A 108 -0.14 -7.33 2.69
CA LEU A 108 -1.19 -8.31 3.03
C LEU A 108 -1.51 -9.20 1.83
N VAL A 109 -1.60 -8.64 0.63
CA VAL A 109 -1.81 -9.39 -0.62
C VAL A 109 -0.66 -10.36 -0.87
N THR A 110 0.59 -9.93 -0.67
CA THR A 110 1.77 -10.79 -0.83
C THR A 110 1.74 -11.98 0.14
N VAL A 111 1.41 -11.74 1.41
CA VAL A 111 1.30 -12.81 2.43
C VAL A 111 0.15 -13.77 2.11
N PHE A 112 -1.03 -13.25 1.73
CA PHE A 112 -2.19 -14.05 1.35
C PHE A 112 -1.88 -14.99 0.18
N LYS A 113 -1.23 -14.48 -0.88
CA LYS A 113 -0.82 -15.29 -2.04
C LYS A 113 0.15 -16.39 -1.64
N ALA A 114 1.12 -16.10 -0.78
CA ALA A 114 2.03 -17.09 -0.25
C ALA A 114 1.28 -18.16 0.57
N ALA A 115 0.39 -17.75 1.47
CA ALA A 115 -0.40 -18.68 2.29
C ALA A 115 -1.21 -19.65 1.43
N ARG A 116 -1.94 -19.14 0.41
CA ARG A 116 -2.68 -19.97 -0.55
C ARG A 116 -1.80 -20.94 -1.30
N ARG A 117 -0.63 -20.50 -1.79
CA ARG A 117 0.31 -21.34 -2.55
C ARG A 117 0.80 -22.54 -1.72
N PHE A 118 1.05 -22.34 -0.43
CA PHE A 118 1.48 -23.40 0.49
C PHE A 118 0.30 -24.08 1.23
N ARG A 119 -0.94 -23.85 0.78
CA ARG A 119 -2.17 -24.41 1.38
C ARG A 119 -2.26 -24.16 2.89
N ARG A 120 -1.84 -22.98 3.33
CA ARG A 120 -1.94 -22.51 4.72
C ARG A 120 -3.12 -21.57 4.86
N GLN A 121 -3.82 -21.65 6.00
CA GLN A 121 -4.92 -20.74 6.30
C GLN A 121 -4.37 -19.33 6.56
N PHE A 122 -4.96 -18.33 5.91
CA PHE A 122 -4.58 -16.93 6.15
C PHE A 122 -5.50 -16.34 7.23
N VAL A 123 -4.93 -15.99 8.37
CA VAL A 123 -5.66 -15.46 9.52
C VAL A 123 -5.23 -14.02 9.78
N ILE A 124 -6.19 -13.10 9.91
CA ILE A 124 -5.95 -11.68 10.17
C ILE A 124 -6.70 -11.21 11.43
N ASP A 125 -6.28 -10.11 12.03
CA ASP A 125 -7.02 -9.49 13.14
C ASP A 125 -8.23 -8.65 12.64
N MET A 126 -9.10 -8.27 13.58
CA MET A 126 -10.29 -7.47 13.30
C MET A 126 -9.95 -6.09 12.70
N TYR A 127 -8.84 -5.47 13.12
CA TYR A 127 -8.44 -4.17 12.61
C TYR A 127 -8.10 -4.24 11.12
N THR A 128 -7.30 -5.23 10.74
CA THR A 128 -6.92 -5.51 9.36
C THR A 128 -8.14 -5.85 8.51
N ALA A 129 -9.09 -6.62 9.07
CA ALA A 129 -10.34 -6.91 8.41
C ALA A 129 -11.14 -5.63 8.10
N GLU A 130 -11.20 -4.70 9.06
CA GLU A 130 -11.90 -3.43 8.89
C GLU A 130 -11.22 -2.50 7.87
N ILE A 131 -9.87 -2.44 7.87
CA ILE A 131 -9.12 -1.66 6.87
C ILE A 131 -9.39 -2.18 5.46
N LEU A 132 -9.35 -3.50 5.26
CA LEU A 132 -9.63 -4.12 3.97
C LEU A 132 -11.08 -3.90 3.53
N ARG A 133 -12.04 -3.94 4.46
CA ARG A 133 -13.44 -3.59 4.20
C ARG A 133 -13.59 -2.13 3.76
N ALA A 134 -12.98 -1.20 4.50
CA ALA A 134 -13.05 0.24 4.25
C ALA A 134 -12.34 0.64 2.94
N ALA A 135 -11.30 -0.10 2.53
CA ALA A 135 -10.62 0.14 1.26
C ALA A 135 -11.53 -0.06 0.03
N GLY A 136 -12.70 -0.68 0.17
CA GLY A 136 -13.79 -0.65 -0.82
C GLY A 136 -13.48 -1.31 -2.18
N ASN A 137 -12.36 -2.03 -2.30
CA ASN A 137 -11.93 -2.64 -3.55
C ASN A 137 -12.57 -4.01 -3.70
N SER A 138 -13.41 -4.23 -4.71
CA SER A 138 -14.05 -5.52 -5.01
C SER A 138 -13.06 -6.67 -5.15
N LYS A 139 -11.83 -6.42 -5.59
CA LYS A 139 -10.77 -7.44 -5.66
C LYS A 139 -10.11 -7.75 -4.31
N LEU A 140 -10.33 -6.93 -3.29
CA LEU A 140 -9.82 -7.08 -1.93
C LEU A 140 -10.95 -7.28 -0.90
N GLN A 141 -12.20 -7.44 -1.36
CA GLN A 141 -13.32 -7.68 -0.48
C GLN A 141 -13.12 -9.04 0.20
N LEU A 142 -13.00 -8.99 1.53
CA LEU A 142 -12.84 -10.15 2.40
C LEU A 142 -13.92 -11.22 2.20
N ALA A 143 -15.12 -10.81 1.82
CA ALA A 143 -16.24 -11.72 1.57
C ALA A 143 -15.98 -12.65 0.38
N ASP A 144 -15.14 -12.24 -0.59
CA ASP A 144 -14.89 -12.99 -1.83
C ASP A 144 -13.58 -13.77 -1.80
N TRP A 145 -12.75 -13.60 -0.76
CA TRP A 145 -11.48 -14.30 -0.63
C TRP A 145 -11.68 -15.62 0.11
N ASP A 146 -11.92 -16.67 -0.67
CA ASP A 146 -11.89 -18.04 -0.16
C ASP A 146 -10.53 -18.32 0.53
N GLY A 147 -10.58 -18.75 1.80
CA GLY A 147 -9.41 -19.05 2.62
C GLY A 147 -8.89 -17.94 3.55
N ILE A 148 -9.67 -16.87 3.82
CA ILE A 148 -9.36 -15.94 4.94
C ILE A 148 -10.19 -16.28 6.19
N SER A 149 -9.58 -16.17 7.37
CA SER A 149 -10.30 -16.14 8.65
C SER A 149 -9.93 -14.92 9.48
N VAL A 150 -10.90 -14.41 10.25
CA VAL A 150 -10.66 -13.29 11.18
C VAL A 150 -10.50 -13.84 12.59
N PHE A 151 -9.36 -13.53 13.21
CA PHE A 151 -9.11 -13.82 14.61
C PHE A 151 -9.82 -12.78 15.49
N LEU A 152 -10.77 -13.25 16.28
CA LEU A 152 -11.44 -12.47 17.30
C LEU A 152 -10.92 -12.87 18.67
N ARG A 153 -10.28 -11.92 19.38
CA ARG A 153 -9.89 -12.15 20.76
C ARG A 153 -11.16 -12.25 21.61
N ASN A 154 -11.38 -13.40 22.23
CA ASN A 154 -12.54 -13.62 23.07
C ASN A 154 -12.46 -12.73 24.32
N SER A 155 -13.30 -11.70 24.39
CA SER A 155 -13.41 -10.79 25.53
C SER A 155 -14.19 -11.45 26.67
N LYS A 156 -13.64 -12.50 27.28
CA LYS A 156 -14.04 -12.91 28.64
C LYS A 156 -13.00 -12.37 29.61
N ARG A 157 -13.12 -11.09 29.97
CA ARG A 157 -12.51 -10.57 31.20
C ARG A 157 -13.16 -11.33 32.35
N LYS A 158 -12.44 -12.29 32.95
CA LYS A 158 -12.70 -12.66 34.34
C LYS A 158 -12.32 -11.43 35.18
N GLY A 159 -13.31 -10.64 35.56
CA GLY A 159 -13.20 -9.89 36.79
C GLY A 159 -13.14 -10.91 37.92
N SER A 160 -11.97 -11.10 38.50
CA SER A 160 -11.87 -11.64 39.86
C SER A 160 -11.64 -10.43 40.74
N CYS A 161 -12.67 -10.08 41.51
CA CYS A 161 -12.42 -9.56 42.84
C CYS A 161 -11.60 -10.62 43.58
N VAL A 162 -10.39 -10.29 43.98
CA VAL A 162 -9.85 -10.51 45.33
C VAL A 162 -8.92 -9.33 45.61
#